data_AF-A0A838GI99-F1
#
_entry.id   AF-A0A838GI99-F1
#
_cell.length_a   1.000
_cell.length_b   1.000
_cell.length_c   1.000
_cell.angle_alpha   90.00
_cell.angle_beta   90.00
_cell.angle_gamma   90.00
#
_symmetry.space_group_name_H-M   'P 1'
#
loop_
_entity.id
_entity.type
_entity.pdbx_description
1 polymer ?
#
loop_
_entity_poly.entity_id
_entity_poly.type
_entity_poly.pdbx_seq_one_letter_code
_entity_poly.pdbx_strand_id
1 'polypeptide(L)'
;MPAGLVVGAVAAFALSACGESTVEVAVPEPDGAGAAACRSLVAALPDVLDGAQQRAVEPVSDLTAAWGDPPIVLRCGVARPEAYEPTSLVGTYDGVDWLAVEQDDGYLFYAPGRVT
;
A
#
# COMPACT_ATOMS: atom_id res chain seq x y z
N MET A 1 -2.81 12.50 -66.52
CA MET A 1 -1.92 13.25 -65.61
C MET A 1 -2.79 14.02 -64.63
N PRO A 2 -2.39 14.24 -63.36
CA PRO A 2 -1.46 13.46 -62.52
C PRO A 2 -2.16 12.11 -62.14
N ALA A 3 -2.27 11.53 -60.93
CA ALA A 3 -1.74 11.70 -59.55
C ALA A 3 -1.91 10.35 -58.77
N GLY A 4 -1.31 10.10 -57.60
CA GLY A 4 -0.23 10.88 -56.96
C GLY A 4 -0.06 10.75 -55.43
N LEU A 5 0.08 9.54 -54.86
CA LEU A 5 0.43 9.27 -53.43
C LEU A 5 -0.61 9.80 -52.37
N VAL A 6 -0.54 9.49 -51.07
CA VAL A 6 0.54 8.96 -50.19
C VAL A 6 0.06 7.73 -49.40
N VAL A 7 0.96 6.75 -49.17
CA VAL A 7 0.74 5.68 -48.19
C VAL A 7 0.94 6.23 -46.77
N GLY A 8 -0.15 6.64 -46.12
CA GLY A 8 -0.17 7.05 -44.72
C GLY A 8 -0.52 5.88 -43.81
N ALA A 9 0.46 5.03 -43.46
CA ALA A 9 0.25 4.02 -42.43
C ALA A 9 0.02 4.71 -41.08
N VAL A 10 -1.22 4.70 -40.59
CA VAL A 10 -1.54 5.17 -39.23
C VAL A 10 -0.99 4.13 -38.26
N ALA A 11 0.28 4.28 -37.92
CA ALA A 11 0.90 3.62 -36.79
C ALA A 11 0.20 4.15 -35.53
N ALA A 12 -0.87 3.46 -35.12
CA ALA A 12 -1.47 3.63 -33.82
C ALA A 12 -0.43 3.20 -32.78
N PHE A 13 0.42 4.13 -32.37
CA PHE A 13 1.26 4.01 -31.19
C PHE A 13 0.32 3.81 -30.02
N ALA A 14 0.10 2.55 -29.65
CA ALA A 14 -0.47 2.19 -28.38
C ALA A 14 0.44 2.81 -27.32
N LEU A 15 -0.07 3.85 -26.66
CA LEU A 15 0.53 4.38 -25.44
C LEU A 15 0.28 3.34 -24.34
N SER A 16 1.06 2.26 -24.40
CA SER A 16 1.21 1.30 -23.30
C SER A 16 1.78 2.09 -22.14
N ALA A 17 0.90 2.57 -21.27
CA ALA A 17 1.23 3.29 -20.06
C ALA A 17 1.84 2.33 -19.03
N CYS A 18 3.03 1.82 -19.34
CA CYS A 18 3.93 1.14 -18.41
C CYS A 18 4.56 2.16 -17.45
N GLY A 19 3.73 3.07 -16.92
CA GLY A 19 4.07 3.89 -15.78
C GLY A 19 3.70 3.09 -14.55
N GLU A 20 4.71 2.75 -13.76
CA GLU A 20 4.52 2.23 -12.40
C GLU A 20 3.86 3.34 -11.58
N SER A 21 2.53 3.32 -11.47
CA SER A 21 1.80 4.42 -10.83
C SER A 21 2.17 4.49 -9.35
N THR A 22 2.58 5.68 -8.90
CA THR A 22 2.80 5.95 -7.48
C THR A 22 1.49 5.80 -6.71
N VAL A 23 1.54 5.17 -5.54
CA VAL A 23 0.37 4.97 -4.67
C VAL A 23 0.29 6.13 -3.67
N GLU A 24 -0.82 6.86 -3.65
CA GLU A 24 -1.04 7.91 -2.65
C GLU A 24 -1.34 7.27 -1.28
N VAL A 25 -0.51 7.56 -0.26
CA VAL A 25 -0.64 6.96 1.08
C VAL A 25 -0.48 8.02 2.16
N ALA A 26 -1.55 8.27 2.92
CA ALA A 26 -1.53 9.23 4.02
C ALA A 26 -0.56 8.81 5.15
N VAL A 27 0.61 9.48 5.21
CA VAL A 27 1.68 9.22 6.19
C VAL A 27 1.20 9.46 7.62
N PRO A 28 1.37 8.49 8.54
CA PRO A 28 1.08 8.68 9.97
C PRO A 28 2.13 9.52 10.71
N GLU A 29 1.77 10.08 11.86
CA GLU A 29 2.67 10.89 12.71
C GLU A 29 2.89 10.26 14.10
N PRO A 30 3.48 9.05 14.22
CA PRO A 30 3.87 8.47 15.50
C PRO A 30 5.08 9.20 16.10
N ASP A 31 5.24 9.11 17.42
CA ASP A 31 6.37 9.71 18.14
C ASP A 31 7.27 8.66 18.82
N GLY A 32 8.35 9.16 19.45
CA GLY A 32 9.22 8.41 20.36
C GLY A 32 9.61 7.00 19.91
N ALA A 33 9.26 6.01 20.73
CA ALA A 33 9.56 4.60 20.48
C ALA A 33 8.71 4.01 19.33
N GLY A 34 7.49 4.51 19.11
CA GLY A 34 6.62 4.08 18.01
C GLY A 34 7.24 4.44 16.65
N ALA A 35 7.69 5.69 16.50
CA ALA A 35 8.42 6.15 15.32
C ALA A 35 9.72 5.38 15.08
N ALA A 36 10.44 4.97 16.13
CA ALA A 36 11.64 4.14 16.00
C ALA A 36 11.31 2.71 15.53
N ALA A 37 10.28 2.08 16.12
CA ALA A 37 9.82 0.75 15.74
C ALA A 37 9.30 0.71 14.29
N CYS A 38 8.49 1.70 13.89
CA CYS A 38 7.93 1.76 12.54
C CYS A 38 8.97 1.88 11.43
N ARG A 39 9.98 2.74 11.62
CA ARG A 39 11.09 2.87 10.66
C ARG A 39 11.93 1.60 10.58
N SER A 40 12.06 0.89 11.70
CA SER A 40 12.75 -0.41 11.75
C SER A 40 11.94 -1.52 11.06
N LEU A 41 10.61 -1.46 11.11
CA LEU A 41 9.71 -2.33 10.36
C LEU A 41 9.79 -2.05 8.85
N VAL A 42 9.64 -0.78 8.43
CA VAL A 42 9.66 -0.39 7.02
C VAL A 42 11.01 -0.72 6.36
N ALA A 43 12.12 -0.49 7.05
CA ALA A 43 13.46 -0.86 6.58
C ALA A 43 13.73 -2.39 6.55
N ALA A 44 12.81 -3.22 7.05
CA ALA A 44 12.89 -4.68 7.06
C ALA A 44 11.79 -5.35 6.21
N LEU A 45 11.05 -4.58 5.42
CA LEU A 45 10.03 -5.10 4.51
C LEU A 45 10.63 -5.86 3.32
N PRO A 46 9.90 -6.83 2.74
CA PRO A 46 10.31 -7.49 1.52
C PRO A 46 9.95 -6.67 0.27
N ASP A 47 10.78 -6.78 -0.77
CA ASP A 47 10.51 -6.23 -2.10
C ASP A 47 9.26 -6.85 -2.74
N VAL A 48 8.87 -8.05 -2.30
CA VAL A 48 7.70 -8.80 -2.79
C VAL A 48 6.85 -9.27 -1.60
N LEU A 49 5.56 -8.93 -1.62
CA LEU A 49 4.57 -9.32 -0.61
C LEU A 49 3.42 -10.06 -1.31
N ASP A 50 3.15 -11.32 -0.93
CA ASP A 50 2.15 -12.19 -1.57
C ASP A 50 2.23 -12.23 -3.12
N GLY A 51 3.46 -12.22 -3.65
CA GLY A 51 3.74 -12.17 -5.09
C GLY A 51 3.62 -10.78 -5.74
N ALA A 52 3.09 -9.78 -5.03
CA ALA A 52 3.03 -8.41 -5.48
C ALA A 52 4.38 -7.68 -5.27
N GLN A 53 4.89 -7.05 -6.33
CA GLN A 53 6.08 -6.19 -6.29
C GLN A 53 5.81 -4.90 -5.51
N GLN A 54 6.79 -4.43 -4.75
CA GLN A 54 6.76 -3.11 -4.08
C GLN A 54 6.63 -1.98 -5.12
N ARG A 55 5.96 -0.88 -4.73
CA ARG A 55 5.72 0.30 -5.55
C ARG A 55 6.14 1.58 -4.82
N ALA A 56 6.46 2.62 -5.59
CA ALA A 56 6.61 3.96 -5.05
C ALA A 56 5.33 4.45 -4.34
N VAL A 57 5.50 5.15 -3.22
CA VAL A 57 4.42 5.81 -2.45
C VAL A 57 4.63 7.32 -2.41
N GLU A 58 3.54 8.09 -2.43
CA GLU A 58 3.54 9.54 -2.27
C GLU A 58 2.66 9.96 -1.08
N PRO A 59 3.14 10.83 -0.17
CA PRO A 59 4.52 11.30 -0.07
C PRO A 59 5.48 10.21 0.43
N VAL A 60 6.72 10.26 -0.07
CA VAL A 60 7.80 9.34 0.31
C VAL A 60 8.06 9.41 1.82
N SER A 61 8.04 8.27 2.50
CA SER A 61 8.14 8.16 3.96
C SER A 61 8.81 6.86 4.39
N ASP A 62 9.42 6.87 5.58
CA ASP A 62 9.93 5.69 6.28
C ASP A 62 8.90 5.05 7.23
N LEU A 63 7.61 5.38 7.07
CA LEU A 63 6.47 4.87 7.84
C LEU A 63 5.39 4.19 6.97
N THR A 64 5.50 4.24 5.65
CA THR A 64 4.53 3.70 4.68
C THR A 64 5.19 2.86 3.60
N ALA A 65 4.43 1.94 3.01
CA ALA A 65 4.85 1.14 1.85
C ALA A 65 3.62 0.64 1.08
N ALA A 66 3.80 0.29 -0.20
CA ALA A 66 2.75 -0.32 -1.01
C ALA A 66 3.31 -1.40 -1.96
N TRP A 67 2.47 -2.37 -2.35
CA TRP A 67 2.80 -3.44 -3.29
C TRP A 67 1.62 -3.74 -4.22
N GLY A 68 1.89 -4.05 -5.50
CA GLY A 68 0.90 -4.61 -6.42
C GLY A 68 -0.18 -3.64 -6.94
N ASP A 69 -1.05 -4.15 -7.81
CA ASP A 69 -2.18 -3.43 -8.41
C ASP A 69 -3.41 -4.37 -8.44
N PRO A 70 -4.50 -4.10 -7.68
CA PRO A 70 -4.66 -2.99 -6.74
C PRO A 70 -3.66 -3.04 -5.56
N PRO A 71 -3.36 -1.90 -4.93
CA PRO A 71 -2.26 -1.81 -3.98
C PRO A 71 -2.60 -2.39 -2.60
N ILE A 72 -1.79 -3.33 -2.13
CA ILE A 72 -1.64 -3.64 -0.70
C ILE A 72 -0.88 -2.47 -0.07
N VAL A 73 -1.40 -1.88 1.02
CA VAL A 73 -0.82 -0.67 1.64
C VAL A 73 -0.51 -0.89 3.12
N LEU A 74 0.71 -0.58 3.55
CA LEU A 74 1.11 -0.52 4.96
C LEU A 74 1.22 0.93 5.43
N ARG A 75 0.68 1.21 6.61
CA ARG A 75 0.79 2.49 7.32
C ARG A 75 1.13 2.22 8.80
N CYS A 76 2.40 2.33 9.18
CA CYS A 76 2.81 2.06 10.55
C CYS A 76 2.64 3.30 11.44
N GLY A 77 2.18 3.09 12.67
CA GLY A 77 2.01 4.19 13.64
C GLY A 77 0.76 5.05 13.41
N VAL A 78 -0.25 4.51 12.72
CA VAL A 78 -1.60 5.10 12.69
C VAL A 78 -2.16 5.24 14.12
N ALA A 79 -2.99 6.26 14.33
CA ALA A 79 -3.78 6.37 15.56
C ALA A 79 -4.64 5.11 15.77
N ARG A 80 -4.85 4.75 17.04
CA ARG A 80 -5.75 3.65 17.42
C ARG A 80 -7.16 3.95 16.88
N PRO A 81 -7.77 3.06 16.09
CA PRO A 81 -9.11 3.29 15.54
C PRO A 81 -10.15 3.25 16.65
N GLU A 82 -11.21 4.05 16.51
CA GLU A 82 -12.33 4.10 17.46
C GLU A 82 -13.07 2.75 17.58
N ALA A 83 -13.02 1.92 16.52
CA ALA A 83 -13.57 0.56 16.50
C ALA A 83 -12.76 -0.48 17.32
N TYR A 84 -11.63 -0.10 17.93
CA TYR A 84 -10.86 -0.99 18.82
C TYR A 84 -11.22 -0.77 20.29
N GLU A 85 -12.32 -1.40 20.70
CA GLU A 85 -12.81 -1.45 22.08
C GLU A 85 -12.24 -2.68 22.83
N PRO A 86 -12.29 -2.71 24.18
CA PRO A 86 -11.87 -3.87 24.97
C PRO A 86 -12.65 -5.18 24.69
N THR A 87 -13.78 -5.08 23.97
CA THR A 87 -14.64 -6.20 23.56
C THR A 87 -14.56 -6.51 22.06
N SER A 88 -13.74 -5.78 21.28
CA SER A 88 -13.59 -6.03 19.85
C SER A 88 -12.94 -7.40 19.59
N LEU A 89 -13.55 -8.20 18.71
CA LEU A 89 -13.01 -9.49 18.30
C LEU A 89 -11.80 -9.26 17.38
N VAL A 90 -10.67 -9.88 17.72
CA VAL A 90 -9.44 -9.87 16.92
C VAL A 90 -9.05 -11.29 16.53
N GLY A 91 -8.49 -11.46 15.33
CA GLY A 91 -7.90 -12.71 14.89
C GLY A 91 -6.39 -12.68 15.13
N THR A 92 -5.86 -13.60 15.95
CA THR A 92 -4.41 -13.72 16.14
C THR A 92 -3.80 -14.56 15.01
N TYR A 93 -2.80 -14.01 14.31
CA TYR A 93 -2.01 -14.70 13.28
C TYR A 93 -0.52 -14.42 13.49
N ASP A 94 0.31 -15.48 13.52
CA ASP A 94 1.73 -15.42 13.86
C ASP A 94 2.06 -14.61 15.13
N GLY A 95 1.17 -14.68 16.13
CA GLY A 95 1.27 -13.97 17.41
C GLY A 95 0.93 -12.47 17.34
N VAL A 96 0.56 -11.95 16.17
CA VAL A 96 0.03 -10.59 15.98
C VAL A 96 -1.48 -10.64 16.05
N ASP A 97 -2.10 -9.74 16.83
CA ASP A 97 -3.55 -9.59 16.85
C ASP A 97 -4.01 -8.65 15.75
N TRP A 98 -5.01 -9.06 14.97
CA TRP A 98 -5.56 -8.28 13.87
C TRP A 98 -7.04 -7.96 14.11
N LEU A 99 -7.37 -6.67 14.13
CA LEU A 99 -8.74 -6.17 14.04
C LEU A 99 -9.07 -5.94 12.56
N ALA A 100 -10.08 -6.64 12.05
CA ALA A 100 -10.64 -6.39 10.73
C ALA A 100 -11.77 -5.35 10.82
N VAL A 101 -11.73 -4.33 9.97
CA VAL A 101 -12.82 -3.36 9.77
C VAL A 101 -13.30 -3.46 8.33
N GLU A 102 -14.60 -3.68 8.13
CA GLU A 102 -15.22 -3.75 6.80
C GLU A 102 -15.39 -2.34 6.22
N GLN A 103 -15.07 -2.19 4.93
CA GLN A 103 -15.12 -0.94 4.16
C GLN A 103 -15.95 -1.17 2.89
N ASP A 104 -16.46 -0.10 2.27
CA ASP A 104 -17.27 -0.17 1.04
C ASP A 104 -16.57 -0.90 -0.14
N ASP A 105 -15.23 -0.93 -0.12
CA ASP A 105 -14.35 -1.49 -1.15
C ASP A 105 -13.45 -2.65 -0.67
N GLY A 106 -13.56 -3.09 0.60
CA GLY A 106 -12.73 -4.19 1.12
C GLY A 106 -12.66 -4.29 2.64
N TYR A 107 -11.47 -4.61 3.17
CA TYR A 107 -11.20 -4.69 4.60
C TYR A 107 -9.93 -3.93 4.97
N LEU A 108 -10.00 -3.13 6.03
CA LEU A 108 -8.85 -2.49 6.66
C LEU A 108 -8.45 -3.27 7.91
N PHE A 109 -7.22 -3.81 7.93
CA PHE A 109 -6.69 -4.58 9.04
C PHE A 109 -5.75 -3.73 9.90
N TYR A 110 -6.08 -3.59 11.19
CA TYR A 110 -5.22 -2.95 12.18
C TYR A 110 -4.52 -4.00 13.02
N ALA A 111 -3.24 -3.79 13.34
CA ALA A 111 -2.46 -4.63 14.26
C ALA A 111 -2.27 -3.91 15.61
N PRO A 112 -3.26 -3.91 16.53
CA PRO A 112 -3.17 -3.19 17.81
C PRO A 112 -2.14 -3.75 18.80
N GLY A 113 -1.63 -4.97 18.60
CA GLY A 113 -0.69 -5.59 19.52
C GLY A 113 -0.19 -6.99 19.10
N ARG A 114 0.46 -7.66 20.05
CA ARG A 114 0.86 -9.06 19.98
C ARG A 114 0.47 -9.77 21.28
N VAL A 115 0.14 -11.05 21.18
CA VAL A 115 0.05 -11.94 22.35
C VAL A 115 1.47 -12.33 22.75
N THR A 116 1.82 -12.09 24.02
CA THR A 116 3.16 -12.34 24.59
C THR A 116 3.19 -13.59 25.47
#